data_AF-A0A2H5ZAC8-F1
#
_entry.id   AF-A0A2H5ZAC8-F1
#
_cell.length_a   1.000
_cell.length_b   1.000
_cell.length_c   1.000
_cell.angle_alpha   90.00
_cell.angle_beta   90.00
_cell.angle_gamma   90.00
#
_symmetry.space_group_name_H-M   'P 1'
#
loop_
_entity.id
_entity.type
_entity.pdbx_description
1 polymer ?
#
loop_
_entity_poly.entity_id
_entity_poly.type
_entity_poly.pdbx_seq_one_letter_code
_entity_poly.pdbx_strand_id
1 'polypeptide(L)'
;MQSANELSAAVIELFAIYHPKVPADIGRLDVWERQVVLDVAAHNYDAAAASLAKVKSVWDNVKASVLEHDGKDVAAPFLASIAKQEQALLAKDGATLTSEAENGLELIDALEGLY
;
A
#
# COMPACT_ATOMS: atom_id res chain seq x y z
N MET A 1 2.98 16.56 -4.94
CA MET A 1 2.57 15.14 -4.83
C MET A 1 1.96 14.83 -3.47
N GLN A 2 2.53 15.29 -2.35
CA GLN A 2 1.95 15.13 -1.00
C GLN A 2 0.46 15.51 -0.90
N SER A 3 0.08 16.73 -1.31
CA SER A 3 -1.33 17.18 -1.25
C SER A 3 -2.27 16.36 -2.12
N ALA A 4 -1.76 15.71 -3.18
CA ALA A 4 -2.57 14.80 -3.98
C ALA A 4 -2.83 13.49 -3.21
N ASN A 5 -1.82 12.96 -2.51
CA ASN A 5 -1.98 11.76 -1.67
C ASN A 5 -2.96 12.02 -0.51
N GLU A 6 -2.89 13.20 0.11
CA GLU A 6 -3.82 13.63 1.16
C GLU A 6 -5.26 13.75 0.65
N LEU A 7 -5.45 14.27 -0.55
CA LEU A 7 -6.77 14.34 -1.19
C LEU A 7 -7.31 12.92 -1.47
N SER A 8 -6.48 12.02 -1.99
CA SER A 8 -6.86 10.61 -2.19
C SER A 8 -7.30 9.97 -0.88
N ALA A 9 -6.55 10.17 0.21
CA ALA A 9 -6.93 9.66 1.53
C ALA A 9 -8.32 10.16 1.95
N ALA A 10 -8.60 11.46 1.81
CA ALA A 10 -9.91 12.03 2.15
C ALA A 10 -11.05 11.46 1.28
N VAL A 11 -10.80 11.21 0.00
CA VAL A 11 -11.78 10.60 -0.92
C VAL A 11 -12.07 9.15 -0.52
N ILE A 12 -11.06 8.37 -0.15
CA ILE A 12 -11.24 6.99 0.33
C ILE A 12 -12.12 6.96 1.60
N GLU A 13 -11.88 7.87 2.55
CA GLU A 13 -12.72 7.97 3.75
C GLU A 13 -14.17 8.36 3.45
N LEU A 14 -14.38 9.27 2.48
CA LEU A 14 -15.73 9.61 2.02
C LEU A 14 -16.42 8.40 1.39
N PHE A 15 -15.72 7.65 0.53
CA PHE A 15 -16.27 6.47 -0.13
C PHE A 15 -16.61 5.36 0.86
N ALA A 16 -15.82 5.18 1.92
CA ALA A 16 -16.09 4.18 2.96
C ALA A 16 -17.51 4.28 3.55
N ILE A 17 -18.09 5.49 3.63
CA ILE A 17 -19.45 5.74 4.12
C ILE A 17 -20.52 5.10 3.21
N TYR A 18 -20.23 4.99 1.92
CA TYR A 18 -21.15 4.47 0.91
C TYR A 18 -21.02 2.95 0.68
N HIS A 19 -20.20 2.24 1.47
CA HIS A 19 -19.99 0.79 1.39
C HIS A 19 -19.70 0.31 -0.05
N PRO A 20 -18.56 0.75 -0.63
CA PRO A 20 -18.19 0.41 -2.00
C PRO A 20 -17.99 -1.10 -2.17
N LYS A 21 -18.12 -1.55 -3.41
CA LYS A 21 -17.90 -2.96 -3.80
C LYS A 21 -16.46 -3.39 -3.49
N VAL A 22 -15.49 -2.54 -3.85
CA VAL A 22 -14.09 -2.69 -3.44
C VAL A 22 -13.97 -2.16 -2.01
N PRO A 23 -13.48 -2.94 -1.04
CA PRO A 23 -13.28 -2.47 0.33
C PRO A 23 -12.39 -1.22 0.37
N ALA A 24 -12.82 -0.20 1.13
CA ALA A 24 -12.07 1.06 1.24
C ALA A 24 -10.64 0.86 1.75
N ASP A 25 -10.41 -0.18 2.57
CA ASP A 25 -9.07 -0.54 3.02
C ASP A 25 -8.11 -0.92 1.86
N ILE A 26 -8.60 -1.46 0.73
CA ILE A 26 -7.74 -1.70 -0.44
C ILE A 26 -7.23 -0.36 -0.99
N GLY A 27 -8.12 0.63 -1.16
CA GLY A 27 -7.71 1.98 -1.55
C GLY A 27 -6.82 2.69 -0.51
N ARG A 28 -6.93 2.34 0.79
CA ARG A 28 -5.99 2.83 1.81
C ARG A 28 -4.58 2.28 1.62
N LEU A 29 -4.42 1.05 1.12
CA LEU A 29 -3.08 0.51 0.79
C LEU A 29 -2.40 1.41 -0.25
N ASP A 30 -3.15 1.85 -1.25
CA ASP A 30 -2.69 2.71 -2.35
C ASP A 30 -2.13 4.04 -1.85
N VAL A 31 -2.84 4.65 -0.90
CA VAL A 31 -2.42 5.89 -0.22
C VAL A 31 -1.13 5.68 0.56
N TRP A 32 -0.99 4.56 1.28
CA TRP A 32 0.17 4.31 2.12
C TRP A 32 1.42 3.88 1.34
N GLU A 33 1.28 3.06 0.30
CA GLU A 33 2.40 2.74 -0.61
C GLU A 33 2.91 4.01 -1.30
N ARG A 34 2.00 4.89 -1.73
CA ARG A 34 2.39 6.19 -2.29
C ARG A 34 3.05 7.09 -1.27
N GLN A 35 2.64 7.02 0.00
CA GLN A 35 3.32 7.75 1.07
C GLN A 35 4.75 7.23 1.29
N VAL A 36 5.00 5.92 1.19
CA VAL A 36 6.36 5.36 1.23
C VAL A 36 7.23 5.98 0.13
N VAL A 37 6.74 6.04 -1.11
CA VAL A 37 7.46 6.69 -2.23
C VAL A 37 7.80 8.16 -1.91
N LEU A 38 6.84 8.90 -1.36
CA LEU A 38 7.02 10.32 -1.02
C LEU A 38 8.03 10.52 0.13
N ASP A 39 7.97 9.69 1.16
CA ASP A 39 8.88 9.76 2.31
C ASP A 39 10.32 9.41 1.91
N VAL A 40 10.49 8.41 1.04
CA VAL A 40 11.80 8.02 0.47
C VAL A 40 12.36 9.12 -0.41
N ALA A 41 11.54 9.75 -1.26
CA ALA A 41 11.95 10.90 -2.08
C ALA A 41 12.37 12.11 -1.23
N ALA A 42 11.81 12.26 -0.03
CA ALA A 42 12.22 13.25 0.96
C ALA A 42 13.44 12.83 1.80
N HIS A 43 14.04 11.67 1.52
CA HIS A 43 15.11 11.03 2.30
C HIS A 43 14.76 10.81 3.78
N ASN A 44 13.47 10.71 4.10
CA ASN A 44 12.97 10.52 5.46
C ASN A 44 12.62 9.05 5.69
N TYR A 45 13.65 8.23 5.92
CA TYR A 45 13.49 6.78 6.11
C TYR A 45 12.70 6.40 7.38
N ASP A 46 12.70 7.26 8.40
CA ASP A 46 11.90 7.03 9.61
C ASP A 46 10.40 7.21 9.31
N ALA A 47 10.05 8.22 8.50
CA ALA A 47 8.68 8.38 8.00
C ALA A 47 8.29 7.24 7.06
N ALA A 48 9.18 6.84 6.14
CA ALA A 48 8.92 5.71 5.24
C ALA A 48 8.67 4.41 6.03
N ALA A 49 9.40 4.18 7.12
CA ALA A 49 9.17 3.04 8.01
C ALA A 49 7.79 3.12 8.70
N ALA A 50 7.37 4.30 9.14
CA ALA A 50 6.04 4.50 9.72
C ALA A 50 4.92 4.27 8.67
N SER A 51 5.12 4.73 7.44
CA SER A 51 4.21 4.53 6.31
C SER A 51 4.11 3.05 5.93
N LEU A 52 5.23 2.32 5.84
CA LEU A 52 5.21 0.88 5.57
C LEU A 52 4.52 0.08 6.70
N ALA A 53 4.67 0.52 7.95
CA ALA A 53 3.93 -0.08 9.06
C ALA A 53 2.41 0.10 8.92
N LYS A 54 1.96 1.21 8.32
CA LYS A 54 0.55 1.41 7.97
C LYS A 54 0.10 0.50 6.84
N VAL A 55 0.87 0.33 5.78
CA VAL A 55 0.60 -0.65 4.71
C VAL A 55 0.34 -2.03 5.33
N LYS A 56 1.24 -2.51 6.18
CA LYS A 56 1.11 -3.82 6.86
C LYS A 56 -0.16 -3.91 7.70
N SER A 57 -0.43 -2.89 8.51
CA SER A 57 -1.63 -2.88 9.36
C SER A 57 -2.93 -2.90 8.57
N VAL A 58 -2.98 -2.21 7.42
CA VAL A 58 -4.17 -2.24 6.54
C VAL A 58 -4.26 -3.59 5.84
N TRP A 59 -3.14 -4.14 5.37
CA TRP A 59 -3.10 -5.45 4.72
C TRP A 59 -3.66 -6.56 5.62
N ASP A 60 -3.27 -6.57 6.90
CA ASP A 60 -3.76 -7.56 7.86
C ASP A 60 -5.30 -7.53 8.00
N ASN A 61 -5.94 -6.37 7.80
CA ASN A 61 -7.39 -6.24 7.85
C ASN A 61 -8.07 -6.79 6.58
N VAL A 62 -7.47 -6.60 5.39
CA VAL A 62 -8.11 -6.98 4.10
C VAL A 62 -7.73 -8.36 3.61
N LYS A 63 -6.64 -8.93 4.11
CA LYS A 63 -6.06 -10.19 3.63
C LYS A 63 -7.09 -11.32 3.58
N ALA A 64 -7.93 -11.47 4.61
CA ALA A 64 -8.95 -12.51 4.64
C ALA A 64 -9.93 -12.36 3.47
N SER A 65 -10.45 -11.15 3.25
CA SER A 65 -11.40 -10.87 2.17
C SER A 65 -10.79 -11.04 0.78
N VAL A 66 -9.53 -10.63 0.60
CA VAL A 66 -8.78 -10.88 -0.65
C VAL A 66 -8.67 -12.38 -0.96
N LEU A 67 -8.39 -13.20 0.06
CA LEU A 67 -8.29 -14.65 -0.12
C LEU A 67 -9.65 -15.31 -0.40
N GLU A 68 -10.75 -14.74 0.12
CA GLU A 68 -12.12 -15.17 -0.19
C GLU A 68 -12.52 -14.83 -1.64
N HIS A 69 -11.90 -13.83 -2.26
CA HIS A 69 -12.10 -13.43 -3.67
C HIS A 69 -11.03 -14.03 -4.61
N ASP A 70 -10.57 -15.26 -4.33
CA ASP A 70 -9.57 -15.98 -5.14
C ASP A 70 -8.24 -15.23 -5.36
N GLY A 71 -7.94 -14.23 -4.53
CA GLY A 71 -6.78 -13.33 -4.67
C GLY A 71 -5.43 -13.92 -4.27
N LYS A 72 -5.31 -15.24 -4.13
CA LYS A 72 -4.09 -15.90 -3.62
C LYS A 72 -2.86 -15.58 -4.46
N ASP A 73 -3.03 -15.52 -5.78
CA ASP A 73 -1.94 -15.30 -6.74
C ASP A 73 -1.43 -13.84 -6.73
N VAL A 74 -2.22 -12.89 -6.22
CA VAL A 74 -1.84 -11.47 -6.06
C VAL A 74 -1.35 -11.19 -4.63
N ALA A 75 -1.98 -11.83 -3.62
CA ALA A 75 -1.64 -11.67 -2.22
C ALA A 75 -0.19 -12.10 -1.89
N ALA A 76 0.30 -13.17 -2.51
CA ALA A 76 1.66 -13.67 -2.28
C ALA A 76 2.74 -12.69 -2.82
N PRO A 77 2.65 -12.20 -4.08
CA PRO A 77 3.51 -11.13 -4.56
C PRO A 77 3.44 -9.85 -3.71
N PHE A 78 2.26 -9.44 -3.24
CA PHE A 78 2.13 -8.24 -2.41
C PHE A 78 2.87 -8.38 -1.07
N LEU A 79 2.72 -9.51 -0.39
CA LEU A 79 3.50 -9.83 0.81
C LEU A 79 5.01 -9.87 0.55
N ALA A 80 5.42 -10.38 -0.61
CA ALA A 80 6.84 -10.41 -1.00
C ALA A 80 7.38 -8.99 -1.25
N SER A 81 6.58 -8.10 -1.85
CA SER A 81 6.93 -6.68 -2.03
C SER A 81 7.16 -6.00 -0.67
N ILE A 82 6.21 -6.13 0.26
CA ILE A 82 6.33 -5.58 1.63
C ILE A 82 7.63 -6.07 2.29
N ALA A 83 7.93 -7.37 2.22
CA ALA A 83 9.13 -7.94 2.83
C ALA A 83 10.43 -7.39 2.21
N LYS A 84 10.45 -7.11 0.91
CA LYS A 84 11.60 -6.47 0.26
C LYS A 84 11.73 -5.00 0.65
N GLN A 85 10.62 -4.28 0.79
CA GLN A 85 10.64 -2.91 1.30
C GLN A 85 11.21 -2.87 2.72
N GLU A 86 10.85 -3.81 3.60
CA GLU A 86 11.44 -3.91 4.95
C GLU A 86 12.97 -4.10 4.90
N GLN A 87 13.45 -4.98 4.02
CA GLN A 87 14.90 -5.19 3.83
C GLN A 87 15.59 -3.94 3.29
N ALA A 88 14.97 -3.25 2.34
CA ALA A 88 15.50 -2.03 1.74
C ALA A 88 15.51 -0.85 2.74
N LEU A 89 14.52 -0.76 3.65
CA LEU A 89 14.52 0.19 4.76
C LEU A 89 15.71 -0.02 5.70
N LEU A 90 16.00 -1.28 6.07
CA LEU A 90 17.15 -1.62 6.91
C LEU A 90 18.48 -1.24 6.25
N ALA A 91 18.57 -1.42 4.93
CA ALA A 91 19.74 -1.06 4.13
C ALA A 91 19.79 0.44 3.77
N LYS A 92 18.72 1.20 4.02
CA LYS A 92 18.49 2.56 3.49
C LYS A 92 18.66 2.63 1.96
N ASP A 93 18.23 1.58 1.27
CA ASP A 93 18.23 1.50 -0.18
C ASP A 93 16.96 2.17 -0.73
N GLY A 94 17.05 3.49 -0.93
CA GLY A 94 15.93 4.28 -1.46
C GLY A 94 15.49 3.86 -2.87
N ALA A 95 16.40 3.35 -3.71
CA ALA A 95 16.03 2.94 -5.07
C ALA A 95 15.16 1.69 -5.05
N THR A 96 15.56 0.68 -4.26
CA THR A 96 14.75 -0.53 -4.07
C THR A 96 13.44 -0.22 -3.35
N LEU A 97 13.43 0.68 -2.36
CA LEU A 97 12.20 1.09 -1.69
C LEU A 97 11.19 1.70 -2.67
N THR A 98 11.62 2.68 -3.48
CA THR A 98 10.73 3.29 -4.47
C THR A 98 10.22 2.25 -5.46
N SER A 99 11.11 1.40 -6.00
CA SER A 99 10.72 0.39 -6.98
C SER A 99 9.73 -0.63 -6.42
N GLU A 100 9.90 -1.09 -5.18
CA GLU A 100 8.97 -2.07 -4.59
C GLU A 100 7.68 -1.42 -4.10
N ALA A 101 7.70 -0.14 -3.67
CA ALA A 101 6.47 0.59 -3.37
C ALA A 101 5.64 0.86 -4.64
N GLU A 102 6.29 1.21 -5.77
CA GLU A 102 5.62 1.31 -7.08
C GLU A 102 5.06 -0.04 -7.54
N ASN A 103 5.81 -1.14 -7.37
CA ASN A 103 5.28 -2.49 -7.58
C ASN A 103 4.10 -2.81 -6.64
N GLY A 104 4.13 -2.33 -5.40
CA GLY A 104 3.02 -2.43 -4.45
C GLY A 104 1.74 -1.78 -4.98
N LEU A 105 1.85 -0.60 -5.61
CA LEU A 105 0.72 0.09 -6.24
C LEU A 105 0.10 -0.73 -7.37
N GLU A 106 0.91 -1.28 -8.28
CA GLU A 106 0.42 -2.15 -9.37
C GLU A 106 -0.26 -3.43 -8.85
N LEU A 107 0.26 -3.97 -7.74
CA LEU A 107 -0.35 -5.14 -7.08
C LEU A 107 -1.67 -4.78 -6.41
N ILE A 108 -1.82 -3.56 -5.90
CA ILE A 108 -3.09 -3.07 -5.34
C ILE A 108 -4.14 -2.91 -6.44
N ASP A 109 -3.78 -2.37 -7.61
CA ASP A 109 -4.68 -2.36 -8.78
C ASP A 109 -5.20 -3.78 -9.13
N ALA A 110 -4.31 -4.77 -9.06
CA ALA A 110 -4.69 -6.18 -9.25
C ALA A 110 -5.60 -6.72 -8.12
N LEU A 111 -5.44 -6.26 -6.88
CA LEU A 111 -6.33 -6.59 -5.76
C LEU A 111 -7.72 -5.97 -5.93
N GLU A 112 -7.80 -4.73 -6.42
CA GLU A 112 -9.08 -4.07 -6.72
C GLU A 112 -9.87 -4.84 -7.80
N GLY A 113 -9.17 -5.37 -8.80
CA GLY A 113 -9.77 -6.19 -9.88
C GLY A 113 -10.42 -7.50 -9.42
N LEU A 114 -10.21 -7.92 -8.16
CA LEU A 114 -10.86 -9.11 -7.59
C LEU A 114 -12.33 -8.87 -7.19
N TYR A 115 -12.74 -7.60 -7.07
CA TYR A 115 -14.07 -7.22 -6.60
C TYR A 115 -14.99 -6.87 -7.77
#